data_AF-A0A7C0YJ56-F1
#
_entry.id   AF-A0A7C0YJ56-F1
#
_cell.length_a   1.000
_cell.length_b   1.000
_cell.length_c   1.000
_cell.angle_alpha   90.00
_cell.angle_beta   90.00
_cell.angle_gamma   90.00
#
_symmetry.space_group_name_H-M   'P 1'
#
loop_
_entity.id
_entity.type
_entity.pdbx_description
1 polymer ?
#
loop_
_entity_poly.entity_id
_entity_poly.type
_entity_poly.pdbx_seq_one_letter_code
_entity_poly.pdbx_strand_id
1 'polypeptide(L)'
;GKVYAEFTARNLWTTSRGDKLLEEVRKVRFWRTFSRNLFIDYVVTLKATFQDVLLGDTKEGGIVSFRVAPEIRVKGGRGKIENSFGGINEEESWGKRAHWCDYYGPLEGEIYGIAVFDNPTNPRHPTYWHVRNYGLMTANIFGISYFERKPGKPGNYFLKKGEKITFRYRIYIHKGSIVEANVPLKYIDYVFPPRILV
;
A
#
# COMPACT_ATOMS: atom_id res chain seq x y z
N GLY A 1 -18.60 -10.66 6.65
CA GLY A 1 -19.58 -11.10 5.64
C GLY A 1 -19.12 -12.42 5.04
N LYS A 2 -20.03 -13.32 4.66
CA LYS A 2 -19.74 -14.70 4.21
C LYS A 2 -19.33 -14.84 2.73
N VAL A 3 -19.09 -13.74 2.00
CA VAL A 3 -18.54 -13.84 0.62
C VAL A 3 -17.12 -13.29 0.62
N TYR A 4 -16.20 -14.23 0.59
CA TYR A 4 -14.76 -14.03 0.64
C TYR A 4 -14.16 -14.83 -0.50
N ALA A 5 -13.39 -14.17 -1.36
CA ALA A 5 -12.53 -14.83 -2.33
C ALA A 5 -11.09 -14.65 -1.87
N GLU A 6 -10.27 -15.69 -2.01
CA GLU A 6 -8.83 -15.58 -1.80
C GLU A 6 -8.10 -16.40 -2.84
N PHE A 7 -6.93 -15.90 -3.22
CA PHE A 7 -5.93 -16.71 -3.87
C PHE A 7 -4.57 -16.50 -3.20
N THR A 8 -3.71 -17.50 -3.36
CA THR A 8 -2.30 -17.41 -2.99
C THR A 8 -1.46 -17.66 -4.23
N ALA A 9 -0.58 -16.72 -4.56
CA ALA A 9 0.44 -16.87 -5.59
C ALA A 9 1.78 -17.19 -4.93
N ARG A 10 2.56 -18.08 -5.56
CA ARG A 10 3.95 -18.37 -5.21
C ARG A 10 4.81 -17.96 -6.40
N ASN A 11 5.66 -16.95 -6.21
CA ASN A 11 6.51 -16.43 -7.26
C ASN A 11 7.98 -16.70 -6.92
N LEU A 12 8.80 -16.86 -7.96
CA LEU A 12 10.24 -16.94 -7.86
C LEU A 12 10.84 -15.70 -8.52
N TRP A 13 11.61 -14.93 -7.76
CA TRP A 13 12.31 -13.77 -8.30
C TRP A 13 13.68 -14.20 -8.81
N THR A 14 14.00 -13.80 -10.04
CA THR A 14 15.27 -14.14 -10.69
C THR A 14 16.01 -12.91 -11.17
N THR A 15 17.32 -13.02 -11.38
CA THR A 15 18.09 -12.04 -12.15
C THR A 15 17.64 -12.06 -13.62
N SER A 16 18.10 -11.09 -14.41
CA SER A 16 17.91 -11.08 -15.87
C SER A 16 18.58 -12.28 -16.58
N ARG A 17 19.49 -12.98 -15.89
CA ARG A 17 20.15 -14.20 -16.38
C ARG A 17 19.44 -15.49 -15.94
N GLY A 18 18.39 -15.39 -15.11
CA GLY A 18 17.63 -16.53 -14.61
C GLY A 18 18.11 -17.08 -13.26
N ASP A 19 19.13 -16.48 -12.64
CA ASP A 19 19.61 -16.91 -11.33
C ASP A 19 18.56 -16.65 -10.25
N LYS A 20 18.31 -17.62 -9.38
CA LYS A 20 17.29 -17.52 -8.34
C LYS A 20 17.74 -16.57 -7.22
N LEU A 21 16.90 -15.60 -6.88
CA LEU A 21 17.15 -14.62 -5.82
C LEU A 21 16.38 -14.98 -4.55
N LEU A 22 15.05 -14.93 -4.62
CA LEU A 22 14.16 -15.16 -3.49
C LEU A 22 12.83 -15.75 -3.93
N GLU A 23 12.10 -16.29 -2.96
CA GLU A 23 10.72 -16.72 -3.14
C GLU A 23 9.77 -15.66 -2.57
N GLU A 24 8.66 -15.43 -3.25
CA GLU A 24 7.56 -14.59 -2.79
C GLU A 24 6.32 -15.47 -2.60
N VAL A 25 5.66 -15.33 -1.45
CA VAL A 25 4.29 -15.81 -1.25
C VAL A 25 3.38 -14.59 -1.12
N ARG A 26 2.43 -14.45 -2.04
CA ARG A 26 1.44 -13.36 -2.06
C ARG A 26 0.06 -13.93 -1.81
N LYS A 27 -0.62 -13.46 -0.78
CA LYS A 27 -2.00 -13.82 -0.43
C LYS A 27 -2.87 -12.59 -0.59
N VAL A 28 -3.89 -12.72 -1.43
CA VAL A 28 -4.83 -11.63 -1.73
C VAL A 28 -6.23 -12.11 -1.37
N ARG A 29 -6.89 -11.33 -0.53
CA ARG A 29 -8.16 -11.69 0.07
C ARG A 29 -9.16 -10.56 -0.12
N PHE A 30 -10.29 -10.88 -0.72
CA PHE A 30 -11.36 -9.95 -1.03
C PHE A 30 -12.49 -10.09 -0.02
N TRP A 31 -12.92 -8.97 0.54
CA TRP A 31 -14.08 -8.90 1.41
C TRP A 31 -15.11 -7.97 0.78
N ARG A 32 -16.18 -8.56 0.25
CA ARG A 32 -17.31 -7.78 -0.21
C ARG A 32 -18.19 -7.41 0.98
N THR A 33 -18.43 -6.12 1.17
CA THR A 33 -19.41 -5.65 2.16
C THR A 33 -20.80 -5.59 1.54
N PHE A 34 -21.83 -5.37 2.36
CA PHE A 34 -23.19 -5.17 1.86
C PHE A 34 -23.35 -3.87 1.05
N SER A 35 -22.40 -2.94 1.18
CA SER A 35 -22.27 -1.74 0.35
C SER A 35 -21.44 -2.02 -0.92
N ARG A 36 -21.40 -1.06 -1.86
CA ARG A 36 -20.48 -1.08 -3.02
C ARG A 36 -18.99 -0.93 -2.65
N ASN A 37 -18.64 -1.10 -1.37
CA ASN A 37 -17.26 -1.04 -0.92
C ASN A 37 -16.59 -2.41 -1.05
N LEU A 38 -15.27 -2.39 -1.23
CA LEU A 38 -14.45 -3.58 -1.33
C LEU A 38 -13.22 -3.40 -0.45
N PHE A 39 -13.00 -4.34 0.47
CA PHE A 39 -11.70 -4.45 1.13
C PHE A 39 -10.89 -5.55 0.48
N ILE A 40 -9.61 -5.28 0.25
CA ILE A 40 -8.64 -6.25 -0.28
C ILE A 40 -7.48 -6.32 0.71
N ASP A 41 -7.36 -7.43 1.42
CA ASP A 41 -6.16 -7.72 2.20
C ASP A 41 -5.07 -8.20 1.25
N TYR A 42 -3.91 -7.54 1.29
CA TYR A 42 -2.78 -7.80 0.43
C TYR A 42 -1.55 -8.09 1.29
N VAL A 43 -1.18 -9.37 1.36
CA VAL A 43 -0.06 -9.84 2.17
C VAL A 43 1.03 -10.41 1.27
N VAL A 44 2.24 -9.89 1.41
CA VAL A 44 3.43 -10.33 0.65
C VAL A 44 4.50 -10.77 1.64
N THR A 45 4.95 -12.02 1.52
CA THR A 45 6.11 -12.53 2.25
C THR A 45 7.24 -12.79 1.27
N LEU A 46 8.37 -12.12 1.44
CA LEU A 46 9.61 -12.39 0.71
C LEU A 46 10.52 -13.26 1.57
N LYS A 47 11.09 -14.31 1.00
CA LYS A 47 12.01 -15.23 1.68
C LYS A 47 13.29 -15.38 0.87
N ALA A 48 14.42 -15.00 1.47
CA ALA A 48 15.75 -15.13 0.89
C ALA A 48 16.20 -16.62 0.91
N THR A 49 15.59 -17.45 0.07
CA THR A 49 15.82 -18.91 0.10
C THR A 49 17.19 -19.30 -0.44
N PHE A 50 17.69 -18.60 -1.46
CA PHE A 50 18.86 -19.04 -2.22
C PHE A 50 20.17 -18.40 -1.74
N GLN A 51 20.10 -17.11 -1.38
CA GLN A 51 21.25 -16.27 -1.05
C GLN A 51 20.81 -15.06 -0.20
N ASP A 52 21.77 -14.29 0.29
CA ASP A 52 21.49 -12.97 0.86
C ASP A 52 20.90 -12.05 -0.21
N VAL A 53 19.91 -11.25 0.15
CA VAL A 53 19.25 -10.33 -0.78
C VAL A 53 19.25 -8.91 -0.21
N LEU A 54 19.72 -7.97 -1.03
CA LEU A 54 19.58 -6.56 -0.81
C LEU A 54 18.37 -6.03 -1.59
N LEU A 55 17.32 -5.63 -0.88
CA LEU A 55 16.25 -4.82 -1.46
C LEU A 55 16.71 -3.36 -1.44
N GLY A 56 17.03 -2.84 -2.63
CA GLY A 56 17.70 -1.55 -2.80
C GLY A 56 16.83 -0.35 -2.43
N ASP A 57 17.48 0.72 -1.96
CA ASP A 57 16.86 2.01 -1.74
C ASP A 57 16.41 2.62 -3.06
N THR A 58 15.10 2.74 -3.25
CA THR A 58 14.51 3.39 -4.42
C THR A 58 13.11 3.88 -4.11
N LYS A 59 12.76 5.06 -4.63
CA LYS A 59 11.37 5.55 -4.61
C LYS A 59 10.42 4.71 -5.46
N GLU A 60 10.92 3.92 -6.43
CA GLU A 60 10.06 3.17 -7.37
C GLU A 60 9.73 1.73 -6.90
N GLY A 61 10.21 1.31 -5.72
CA GLY A 61 10.14 -0.08 -5.24
C GLY A 61 8.98 -0.44 -4.31
N GLY A 62 7.90 0.34 -4.28
CA GLY A 62 6.83 0.12 -3.29
C GLY A 62 6.02 -1.16 -3.50
N ILE A 63 5.57 -1.75 -2.39
CA ILE A 63 4.95 -3.09 -2.35
C ILE A 63 3.50 -3.08 -2.87
N VAL A 64 2.77 -2.01 -2.60
CA VAL A 64 1.40 -1.80 -3.09
C VAL A 64 1.37 -0.49 -3.85
N SER A 65 1.09 -0.58 -5.15
CA SER A 65 1.11 0.55 -6.08
C SER A 65 -0.13 0.51 -6.96
N PHE A 66 -0.71 1.68 -7.24
CA PHE A 66 -1.84 1.80 -8.15
C PHE A 66 -1.82 3.10 -8.92
N ARG A 67 -2.57 3.07 -10.02
CA ARG A 67 -2.90 4.24 -10.83
C ARG A 67 -4.40 4.45 -10.76
N VAL A 68 -4.81 5.70 -10.54
CA VAL A 68 -6.23 6.09 -10.60
C VAL A 68 -6.63 6.49 -12.02
N ALA A 69 -7.94 6.41 -12.29
CA ALA A 69 -8.53 6.90 -13.53
C ALA A 69 -8.21 8.39 -13.74
N PRO A 70 -8.10 8.87 -15.00
CA PRO A 70 -7.80 10.27 -15.32
C PRO A 70 -8.65 11.29 -14.55
N GLU A 71 -9.94 11.03 -14.39
CA GLU A 71 -10.92 11.89 -13.72
C GLU A 71 -10.63 12.08 -12.22
N ILE A 72 -10.09 11.03 -11.58
CA ILE A 72 -9.71 11.01 -10.16
C ILE A 72 -8.34 11.67 -9.94
N ARG A 73 -7.54 11.94 -10.97
CA ARG A 73 -6.23 12.58 -10.77
C ARG A 73 -6.41 13.98 -10.15
N VAL A 74 -5.45 14.39 -9.33
CA VAL A 74 -5.33 15.80 -8.89
C VAL A 74 -4.96 16.66 -10.10
N LYS A 75 -3.89 16.28 -10.82
CA LYS A 75 -3.45 16.98 -12.02
C LYS A 75 -4.21 16.48 -13.24
N GLY A 76 -4.98 17.38 -13.85
CA GLY A 76 -5.80 17.08 -15.04
C GLY A 76 -7.13 16.39 -14.73
N GLY A 77 -7.46 16.22 -13.45
CA GLY A 77 -8.75 15.74 -12.98
C GLY A 77 -9.27 16.63 -11.85
N ARG A 78 -10.13 16.08 -11.00
CA ARG A 78 -10.74 16.80 -9.87
C ARG A 78 -10.64 16.02 -8.55
N GLY A 79 -9.70 15.08 -8.47
CA GLY A 79 -9.49 14.33 -7.24
C GLY A 79 -8.55 14.99 -6.26
N LYS A 80 -8.34 14.31 -5.16
CA LYS A 80 -7.56 14.74 -4.00
C LYS A 80 -6.84 13.55 -3.38
N ILE A 81 -5.66 13.81 -2.85
CA ILE A 81 -4.90 12.83 -2.06
C ILE A 81 -4.90 13.34 -0.62
N GLU A 82 -5.18 12.47 0.34
CA GLU A 82 -5.10 12.78 1.76
C GLU A 82 -4.40 11.66 2.52
N ASN A 83 -3.73 11.98 3.61
CA ASN A 83 -3.06 10.99 4.45
C ASN A 83 -3.43 11.14 5.94
N SER A 84 -3.07 10.13 6.73
CA SER A 84 -3.47 10.06 8.15
C SER A 84 -2.92 11.17 9.05
N PHE A 85 -1.93 11.94 8.60
CA PHE A 85 -1.39 13.08 9.32
C PHE A 85 -1.91 14.42 8.79
N GLY A 86 -2.92 14.40 7.93
CA GLY A 86 -3.57 15.59 7.40
C GLY A 86 -2.89 16.20 6.16
N GLY A 87 -1.88 15.54 5.59
CA GLY A 87 -1.24 16.03 4.37
C GLY A 87 -2.17 15.90 3.16
N ILE A 88 -2.19 16.93 2.32
CA ILE A 88 -3.02 17.06 1.13
C ILE A 88 -2.15 17.06 -0.14
N ASN A 89 -2.55 16.25 -1.13
CA ASN A 89 -1.94 16.19 -2.47
C ASN A 89 -0.44 15.87 -2.44
N GLU A 90 0.21 15.92 -3.61
CA GLU A 90 1.63 15.55 -3.76
C GLU A 90 2.56 16.41 -2.90
N GLU A 91 2.28 17.71 -2.76
CA GLU A 91 3.12 18.65 -2.02
C GLU A 91 3.32 18.25 -0.56
N GLU A 92 2.24 17.84 0.11
CA GLU A 92 2.27 17.54 1.54
C GLU A 92 2.28 16.04 1.84
N SER A 93 2.06 15.17 0.85
CA SER A 93 2.03 13.71 1.05
C SER A 93 3.20 12.97 0.42
N TRP A 94 3.90 13.55 -0.58
CA TRP A 94 5.01 12.84 -1.21
C TRP A 94 6.19 12.64 -0.24
N GLY A 95 6.61 11.39 -0.11
CA GLY A 95 7.69 10.99 0.78
C GLY A 95 7.38 11.23 2.26
N LYS A 96 6.11 11.43 2.62
CA LYS A 96 5.69 11.53 4.03
C LYS A 96 5.27 10.18 4.56
N ARG A 97 5.49 9.99 5.86
CA ARG A 97 5.03 8.81 6.57
C ARG A 97 3.58 9.00 6.98
N ALA A 98 2.74 8.00 6.79
CA ALA A 98 1.35 8.00 7.26
C ALA A 98 0.81 6.58 7.44
N HIS A 99 -0.11 6.39 8.39
CA HIS A 99 -0.77 5.10 8.67
C HIS A 99 -1.63 4.63 7.49
N TRP A 100 -2.18 5.59 6.75
CA TRP A 100 -2.92 5.35 5.52
C TRP A 100 -2.80 6.57 4.60
N CYS A 101 -3.06 6.34 3.32
CA CYS A 101 -3.23 7.38 2.32
C CYS A 101 -4.43 7.01 1.43
N ASP A 102 -5.22 8.01 1.07
CA ASP A 102 -6.44 7.89 0.25
C ASP A 102 -6.33 8.79 -0.99
N TYR A 103 -6.75 8.26 -2.13
CA TYR A 103 -6.82 8.99 -3.39
C TYR A 103 -8.23 8.82 -3.95
N TYR A 104 -9.01 9.90 -3.89
CA TYR A 104 -10.41 9.90 -4.25
C TYR A 104 -10.76 11.07 -5.16
N GLY A 105 -11.85 10.95 -5.89
CA GLY A 105 -12.30 11.97 -6.83
C GLY A 105 -13.54 11.54 -7.60
N PRO A 106 -14.02 12.39 -8.52
CA PRO A 106 -15.18 12.06 -9.32
C PRO A 106 -14.88 10.98 -10.35
N LEU A 107 -15.80 10.03 -10.49
CA LEU A 107 -15.83 9.01 -11.52
C LEU A 107 -17.29 8.69 -11.82
N GLU A 108 -17.69 8.82 -13.10
CA GLU A 108 -19.07 8.55 -13.55
C GLU A 108 -20.16 9.32 -12.76
N GLY A 109 -19.89 10.59 -12.40
CA GLY A 109 -20.85 11.46 -11.70
C GLY A 109 -20.92 11.27 -10.18
N GLU A 110 -20.14 10.35 -9.62
CA GLU A 110 -20.10 10.02 -8.20
C GLU A 110 -18.67 10.15 -7.66
N ILE A 111 -18.48 10.20 -6.34
CA ILE A 111 -17.14 10.17 -5.74
C ILE A 111 -16.76 8.73 -5.40
N TYR A 112 -15.57 8.32 -5.84
CA TYR A 112 -14.96 7.05 -5.45
C TYR A 112 -13.50 7.26 -5.06
N GLY A 113 -12.99 6.38 -4.22
CA GLY A 113 -11.61 6.43 -3.75
C GLY A 113 -10.99 5.07 -3.49
N ILE A 114 -9.66 5.10 -3.39
CA ILE A 114 -8.82 3.97 -3.01
C ILE A 114 -7.93 4.42 -1.85
N ALA A 115 -8.24 3.93 -0.65
CA ALA A 115 -7.38 4.06 0.50
C ALA A 115 -6.51 2.82 0.67
N VAL A 116 -5.25 3.01 1.08
CA VAL A 116 -4.37 1.90 1.48
C VAL A 116 -3.91 2.09 2.90
N PHE A 117 -4.07 1.03 3.68
CA PHE A 117 -3.79 0.97 5.11
C PHE A 117 -2.52 0.20 5.36
N ASP A 118 -1.57 0.83 6.05
CA ASP A 118 -0.32 0.22 6.48
C ASP A 118 -0.51 -0.47 7.84
N ASN A 119 -0.18 -1.76 7.92
CA ASN A 119 -0.34 -2.50 9.16
C ASN A 119 0.76 -2.16 10.18
N PRO A 120 0.45 -2.00 11.48
CA PRO A 120 1.45 -1.75 12.52
C PRO A 120 2.57 -2.80 12.63
N THR A 121 2.32 -4.03 12.18
CA THR A 121 3.33 -5.11 12.15
C THR A 121 4.26 -5.05 10.95
N ASN A 122 4.06 -4.11 10.02
CA ASN A 122 4.94 -3.95 8.88
C ASN A 122 6.30 -3.37 9.30
N PRO A 123 7.38 -3.80 8.65
CA PRO A 123 8.68 -3.16 8.83
C PRO A 123 8.57 -1.66 8.52
N ARG A 124 9.16 -0.83 9.39
CA ARG A 124 9.21 0.63 9.26
C ARG A 124 7.83 1.32 9.27
N HIS A 125 6.82 0.72 9.89
CA HIS A 125 5.50 1.33 10.09
C HIS A 125 5.57 2.66 10.89
N PRO A 126 4.78 3.69 10.54
CA PRO A 126 4.06 3.85 9.26
C PRO A 126 5.00 4.00 8.06
N THR A 127 4.62 3.38 6.94
CA THR A 127 5.38 3.43 5.66
C THR A 127 5.46 4.85 5.08
N TYR A 128 6.34 5.05 4.10
CA TYR A 128 6.40 6.29 3.30
C TYR A 128 5.48 6.17 2.09
N TRP A 129 4.86 7.28 1.71
CA TRP A 129 3.96 7.34 0.56
C TRP A 129 4.62 8.01 -0.64
N HIS A 130 4.77 7.27 -1.73
CA HIS A 130 5.12 7.86 -3.02
C HIS A 130 3.83 8.13 -3.79
N VAL A 131 3.35 9.36 -3.64
CA VAL A 131 2.17 9.85 -4.36
C VAL A 131 2.55 10.80 -5.49
N ARG A 132 1.71 10.88 -6.53
CA ARG A 132 1.83 11.85 -7.61
C ARG A 132 0.47 12.39 -7.97
N ASN A 133 0.40 13.71 -8.16
CA ASN A 133 -0.82 14.38 -8.61
C ASN A 133 -1.29 13.85 -9.97
N TYR A 134 -0.40 13.27 -10.79
CA TYR A 134 -0.78 12.62 -12.05
C TYR A 134 -1.36 11.20 -11.90
N GLY A 135 -1.64 10.75 -10.68
CA GLY A 135 -2.44 9.55 -10.42
C GLY A 135 -1.70 8.34 -9.87
N LEU A 136 -0.43 8.46 -9.43
CA LEU A 136 0.28 7.38 -8.76
C LEU A 136 0.07 7.46 -7.25
N MET A 137 -0.16 6.32 -6.60
CA MET A 137 -0.05 6.20 -5.15
C MET A 137 0.55 4.85 -4.78
N THR A 138 1.59 4.90 -3.94
CA THR A 138 2.39 3.73 -3.61
C THR A 138 2.83 3.75 -2.14
N ALA A 139 2.63 2.63 -1.44
CA ALA A 139 3.22 2.37 -0.14
C ALA A 139 4.65 1.84 -0.32
N ASN A 140 5.66 2.60 0.09
CA ASN A 140 7.07 2.30 -0.16
C ASN A 140 7.92 2.38 1.12
N ILE A 141 8.47 1.24 1.55
CA ILE A 141 9.37 1.16 2.71
C ILE A 141 10.85 1.33 2.37
N PHE A 142 11.23 1.31 1.08
CA PHE A 142 12.62 1.25 0.62
C PHE A 142 13.20 2.60 0.22
N GLY A 143 12.40 3.61 -0.12
CA GLY A 143 12.88 4.88 -0.70
C GLY A 143 13.40 5.95 0.29
N ILE A 144 13.95 5.57 1.46
CA ILE A 144 14.20 6.53 2.57
C ILE A 144 15.12 7.68 2.15
N SER A 145 16.25 7.42 1.48
CA SER A 145 17.18 8.51 1.10
C SER A 145 16.54 9.49 0.13
N TYR A 146 15.66 9.02 -0.75
CA TYR A 146 14.89 9.85 -1.68
C TYR A 146 13.83 10.68 -0.98
N PHE A 147 13.07 10.07 -0.06
CA PHE A 147 11.96 10.74 0.63
C PHE A 147 12.46 11.75 1.67
N GLU A 148 13.50 11.40 2.43
CA GLU A 148 14.09 12.30 3.42
C GLU A 148 15.08 13.30 2.80
N ARG A 149 15.44 13.13 1.53
CA ARG A 149 16.49 13.91 0.84
C ARG A 149 17.82 13.89 1.62
N LYS A 150 18.15 12.74 2.21
CA LYS A 150 19.34 12.52 3.06
C LYS A 150 20.20 11.39 2.49
N PRO A 151 21.31 11.71 1.79
CA PRO A 151 22.16 10.71 1.13
C PRO A 151 22.79 9.66 2.07
N GLY A 152 22.90 9.95 3.37
CA GLY A 152 23.56 9.08 4.36
C GLY A 152 22.66 8.07 5.08
N LYS A 153 21.36 8.02 4.78
CA LYS A 153 20.41 7.10 5.45
C LYS A 153 19.75 6.19 4.41
N PRO A 154 20.44 5.14 3.95
CA PRO A 154 19.91 4.28 2.91
C PRO A 154 18.65 3.55 3.41
N GLY A 155 17.61 3.56 2.58
CA GLY A 155 16.40 2.77 2.75
C GLY A 155 16.54 1.31 2.33
N ASN A 156 17.76 0.85 2.08
CA ASN A 156 18.08 -0.56 1.84
C ASN A 156 17.46 -1.47 2.91
N TYR A 157 16.96 -2.64 2.51
CA TYR A 157 16.57 -3.70 3.42
C TYR A 157 17.37 -4.96 3.08
N PHE A 158 18.21 -5.39 4.01
CA PHE A 158 19.03 -6.58 3.85
C PHE A 158 18.32 -7.79 4.45
N LEU A 159 18.20 -8.85 3.66
CA LEU A 159 17.58 -10.11 4.06
C LEU A 159 18.62 -11.22 3.91
N LYS A 160 19.13 -11.75 5.03
CA LYS A 160 20.09 -12.85 5.01
C LYS A 160 19.43 -14.12 4.49
N LYS A 161 20.23 -15.02 3.92
CA LYS A 161 19.77 -16.33 3.51
C LYS A 161 19.03 -17.04 4.65
N GLY A 162 17.82 -17.50 4.37
CA GLY A 162 16.91 -18.15 5.33
C GLY A 162 15.94 -17.19 6.02
N GLU A 163 16.20 -15.88 6.02
CA GLU A 163 15.29 -14.89 6.59
C GLU A 163 14.08 -14.64 5.69
N LYS A 164 13.03 -14.09 6.32
CA LYS A 164 11.82 -13.65 5.63
C LYS A 164 11.34 -12.31 6.18
N ILE A 165 10.73 -11.52 5.32
CA ILE A 165 10.03 -10.29 5.67
C ILE A 165 8.60 -10.38 5.17
N THR A 166 7.65 -9.83 5.94
CA THR A 166 6.23 -9.83 5.55
C THR A 166 5.67 -8.42 5.60
N PHE A 167 4.93 -8.08 4.54
CA PHE A 167 4.18 -6.84 4.38
C PHE A 167 2.70 -7.15 4.36
N ARG A 168 1.90 -6.34 5.04
CA ARG A 168 0.46 -6.49 5.21
C ARG A 168 -0.21 -5.16 4.96
N TYR A 169 -1.00 -5.08 3.90
CA TYR A 169 -1.78 -3.90 3.59
C TYR A 169 -3.25 -4.27 3.46
N ARG A 170 -4.13 -3.32 3.77
CA ARG A 170 -5.54 -3.41 3.36
C ARG A 170 -5.83 -2.28 2.39
N ILE A 171 -6.34 -2.63 1.23
CA ILE A 171 -6.86 -1.68 0.25
C ILE A 171 -8.36 -1.55 0.51
N TYR A 172 -8.86 -0.33 0.58
CA TYR A 172 -10.27 -0.01 0.75
C TYR A 172 -10.72 0.79 -0.46
N ILE A 173 -11.48 0.15 -1.34
CA ILE A 173 -12.18 0.82 -2.43
C ILE A 173 -13.54 1.23 -1.91
N HIS A 174 -13.84 2.53 -2.03
CA HIS A 174 -14.98 3.13 -1.35
C HIS A 174 -15.71 4.14 -2.23
N LYS A 175 -16.99 4.33 -1.90
CA LYS A 175 -17.81 5.45 -2.41
C LYS A 175 -17.76 6.59 -1.40
N GLY A 176 -17.65 7.81 -1.90
CA GLY A 176 -17.64 9.04 -1.12
C GLY A 176 -16.24 9.62 -0.92
N SER A 177 -16.21 10.84 -0.41
CA SER A 177 -15.02 11.47 0.14
C SER A 177 -14.50 10.71 1.36
N ILE A 178 -13.31 11.09 1.82
CA ILE A 178 -12.70 10.54 3.03
C ILE A 178 -13.63 10.51 4.26
N VAL A 179 -14.46 11.57 4.42
CA VAL A 179 -15.41 11.72 5.53
C VAL A 179 -16.61 10.80 5.35
N GLU A 180 -17.23 10.80 4.17
CA GLU A 180 -18.41 9.98 3.85
C GLU A 180 -18.08 8.49 3.89
N ALA A 181 -16.90 8.11 3.39
CA ALA A 181 -16.41 6.74 3.41
C ALA A 181 -15.83 6.30 4.77
N ASN A 182 -15.68 7.26 5.69
CA ASN A 182 -15.16 7.09 7.05
C ASN A 182 -13.81 6.35 7.09
N VAL A 183 -12.89 6.75 6.20
CA VAL A 183 -11.59 6.10 6.01
C VAL A 183 -10.80 5.98 7.32
N PRO A 184 -10.72 7.01 8.20
CA PRO A 184 -10.00 6.88 9.47
C PRO A 184 -10.57 5.78 10.36
N LEU A 185 -11.89 5.66 10.47
CA LEU A 185 -12.52 4.59 11.26
C LEU A 185 -12.27 3.22 10.63
N LYS A 186 -12.28 3.11 9.30
CA LYS A 186 -11.98 1.84 8.60
C LYS A 186 -10.53 1.39 8.79
N TYR A 187 -9.61 2.32 9.00
CA TYR A 187 -8.27 1.98 9.45
C TYR A 187 -8.28 1.39 10.86
N ILE A 188 -9.03 1.99 11.80
CA ILE A 188 -9.18 1.45 13.16
C ILE A 188 -9.81 0.05 13.14
N ASP A 189 -10.87 -0.18 12.36
CA ASP A 189 -11.49 -1.49 12.15
C ASP A 189 -10.49 -2.53 11.60
N TYR A 190 -9.46 -2.10 10.87
CA TYR A 190 -8.43 -2.98 10.33
C TYR A 190 -7.37 -3.33 11.38
N VAL A 191 -6.88 -2.36 12.14
CA VAL A 191 -5.81 -2.59 13.13
C VAL A 191 -6.34 -3.15 14.46
N PHE A 192 -7.61 -2.91 14.77
CA PHE A 192 -8.33 -3.43 15.93
C PHE A 192 -9.64 -4.08 15.48
N PRO A 193 -9.57 -5.24 14.79
CA PRO A 193 -10.77 -5.88 14.26
C PRO A 193 -11.74 -6.22 15.39
N PRO A 194 -13.05 -5.94 15.21
CA PRO A 194 -14.05 -6.24 16.22
C PRO A 194 -14.08 -7.73 16.53
N ARG A 195 -14.12 -8.07 17.82
CA ARG A 195 -14.32 -9.45 18.25
C ARG A 195 -15.79 -9.81 18.07
N ILE A 196 -16.05 -10.77 17.19
CA ILE A 196 -17.38 -11.37 17.08
C ILE A 196 -17.44 -12.48 18.12
N LEU A 197 -18.19 -12.24 19.21
CA LEU A 197 -18.59 -13.32 20.11
C LEU A 197 -19.71 -14.08 19.40
N VAL A 198 -19.46 -15.35 19.09
CA VAL A 198 -20.43 -16.30 18.50
C VAL A 198 -20.84 -17.28 19.57
#